data_AF-A0A0U3AL18-F1
#
_entry.id   AF-A0A0U3AL18-F1
#
_cell.length_a   1.000
_cell.length_b   1.000
_cell.length_c   1.000
_cell.angle_alpha   90.00
_cell.angle_beta   90.00
_cell.angle_gamma   90.00
#
_symmetry.space_group_name_H-M   'P 1'
#
loop_
_entity.id
_entity.type
_entity.pdbx_description
1 polymer ?
#
loop_
_entity_poly.entity_id
_entity_poly.type
_entity_poly.pdbx_seq_one_letter_code
_entity_poly.pdbx_strand_id
1 'polypeptide(L)'
;MTVLRSHERKLSVPILALLFCLAKAGSALAQSATPAAYPVAPDPSECKVRPASPEEISTILGTKVPEPAASPTPFVIPPAKPANTETSTEVIATLRQLFACANAGDALRVASFYTDDFVRDFFGGVPTGDLMEFLPGPPQPLPTAQK
;
A
#
# COMPACT_ATOMS: atom_id res chain seq x y z
N MET A 1 75.42 -17.46 25.60
CA MET A 1 74.26 -18.29 25.21
C MET A 1 73.35 -18.30 26.42
N THR A 2 72.12 -17.78 26.43
CA THR A 2 71.00 -18.02 25.51
C THR A 2 69.95 -16.93 25.79
N VAL A 3 69.44 -16.23 24.77
CA VAL A 3 68.29 -15.32 24.93
C VAL A 3 67.18 -15.85 24.04
N LEU A 4 66.17 -16.45 24.67
CA LEU A 4 64.91 -16.88 24.04
C LEU A 4 64.23 -15.68 23.39
N ARG A 5 64.18 -15.67 22.05
CA ARG A 5 63.56 -14.59 21.27
C ARG A 5 62.03 -14.76 21.28
N SER A 6 61.38 -13.85 22.00
CA SER A 6 59.96 -13.73 22.32
C SER A 6 59.03 -13.36 21.15
N HIS A 7 59.35 -13.78 19.92
CA HIS A 7 58.66 -13.31 18.72
C HIS A 7 57.42 -14.11 18.31
N GLU A 8 57.28 -15.35 18.80
CA GLU A 8 56.15 -16.24 18.46
C GLU A 8 54.83 -15.85 19.17
N ARG A 9 54.89 -15.12 20.29
CA ARG A 9 53.71 -14.84 21.14
C ARG A 9 52.83 -13.66 20.69
N LYS A 10 53.33 -12.81 19.79
CA LYS A 10 52.64 -11.56 19.42
C LYS A 10 51.69 -11.71 18.23
N LEU A 11 51.86 -12.74 17.39
CA LEU A 11 51.02 -12.95 16.21
C LEU A 11 49.75 -13.77 16.54
N SER A 12 49.76 -14.61 17.57
CA SER A 12 48.61 -15.48 17.89
C SER A 12 47.44 -14.74 18.55
N VAL A 13 47.69 -13.69 19.32
CA VAL A 13 46.64 -12.94 20.04
C VAL A 13 45.69 -12.18 19.09
N PRO A 14 46.16 -11.41 18.10
CA PRO A 14 45.24 -10.71 17.19
C PRO A 14 44.46 -11.67 16.30
N ILE A 15 45.08 -12.78 15.87
CA ILE A 15 44.42 -13.80 15.03
C ILE A 15 43.35 -14.54 15.84
N LEU A 16 43.65 -14.92 17.09
CA LEU A 16 42.69 -15.58 17.96
C LEU A 16 41.54 -14.64 18.35
N ALA A 17 41.80 -13.35 18.58
CA ALA A 17 40.78 -12.35 18.82
C ALA A 17 39.86 -12.13 17.61
N LEU A 18 40.43 -12.11 16.40
CA LEU A 18 39.67 -11.98 15.15
C LEU A 18 38.78 -13.22 14.91
N LEU A 19 39.31 -14.43 15.16
CA LEU A 19 38.55 -15.68 15.09
C LEU A 19 37.42 -15.74 16.13
N PHE A 20 37.64 -15.18 17.32
CA PHE A 20 36.62 -15.11 18.37
C PHE A 20 35.50 -14.10 18.05
N CYS A 21 35.83 -12.98 17.38
CA CYS A 21 34.84 -12.04 16.85
C CYS A 21 33.98 -12.67 15.73
N LEU A 22 34.58 -13.47 14.85
CA LEU A 22 33.86 -14.20 13.80
C LEU A 22 32.92 -15.28 14.37
N ALA A 23 33.30 -15.92 15.48
CA ALA A 23 32.45 -16.91 16.16
C ALA A 23 31.26 -16.29 16.93
N LYS A 24 31.36 -15.00 17.33
CA LYS A 24 30.26 -14.24 17.96
C LYS A 24 29.34 -13.53 16.97
N ALA A 25 29.70 -13.47 15.69
CA ALA A 25 28.72 -13.34 14.61
C ALA A 25 27.95 -14.66 14.47
N GLY A 26 27.35 -15.12 15.58
CA GLY A 26 26.34 -16.15 15.57
C GLY A 26 25.31 -15.71 14.56
N SER A 27 24.96 -16.63 13.67
CA SER A 27 24.00 -16.46 12.59
C SER A 27 23.02 -15.37 12.96
N ALA A 28 23.16 -14.20 12.34
CA ALA A 28 22.00 -13.36 12.16
C ALA A 28 21.03 -14.31 11.47
N LEU A 29 20.11 -14.87 12.26
CA LEU A 29 18.94 -15.52 11.74
C LEU A 29 18.33 -14.38 10.95
N ALA A 30 18.59 -14.35 9.64
CA ALA A 30 17.70 -13.70 8.72
C ALA A 30 16.35 -14.23 9.17
N GLN A 31 15.57 -13.37 9.83
CA GLN A 31 14.24 -13.74 10.22
C GLN A 31 13.58 -13.98 8.87
N SER A 32 13.51 -15.24 8.45
CA SER A 32 12.59 -15.67 7.42
C SER A 32 11.24 -15.37 8.04
N ALA A 33 10.80 -14.12 7.91
CA ALA A 33 9.44 -13.75 8.18
C ALA A 33 8.64 -14.69 7.30
N THR A 34 7.90 -15.61 7.92
CA THR A 34 6.85 -16.34 7.23
C THR A 34 6.06 -15.26 6.49
N PRO A 35 5.96 -15.29 5.15
CA PRO A 35 5.16 -14.32 4.43
C PRO A 35 3.80 -14.28 5.11
N ALA A 36 3.34 -13.08 5.47
CA ALA A 36 2.02 -12.95 6.06
C ALA A 36 1.04 -13.70 5.14
N ALA A 37 0.25 -14.60 5.72
CA ALA A 37 -0.82 -15.25 4.98
C ALA A 37 -1.86 -14.17 4.69
N TYR A 38 -1.67 -13.44 3.60
CA TYR A 38 -2.64 -12.47 3.15
C TYR A 38 -3.93 -13.19 2.80
N PRO A 39 -5.10 -12.59 3.09
CA PRO A 39 -6.35 -13.08 2.54
C PRO A 39 -6.20 -13.23 1.02
N VAL A 40 -6.78 -14.31 0.48
CA VAL A 40 -6.82 -14.51 -0.97
C VAL A 40 -7.44 -13.27 -1.62
N ALA A 41 -6.71 -12.71 -2.60
CA ALA A 41 -7.17 -11.57 -3.37
C ALA A 41 -8.57 -11.86 -3.94
N PRO A 42 -9.53 -10.91 -3.84
CA PRO A 42 -10.89 -11.17 -4.30
C PRO A 42 -10.94 -11.38 -5.81
N ASP A 43 -11.76 -12.33 -6.25
CA ASP A 43 -11.98 -12.55 -7.67
C ASP A 43 -12.73 -11.35 -8.29
N PRO A 44 -12.38 -10.89 -9.50
CA PRO A 44 -13.07 -9.80 -10.18
C PRO A 44 -14.60 -9.95 -10.23
N SER A 45 -15.10 -11.20 -10.36
CA SER A 45 -16.52 -11.50 -10.43
C SER A 45 -17.26 -11.28 -9.10
N GLU A 46 -16.55 -11.14 -7.98
CA GLU A 46 -17.11 -10.79 -6.68
C GLU A 46 -17.58 -9.33 -6.62
N CYS A 47 -17.17 -8.46 -7.55
CA CYS A 47 -17.63 -7.07 -7.61
C CYS A 47 -19.11 -6.99 -7.99
N LYS A 48 -19.97 -6.62 -7.02
CA LYS A 48 -21.43 -6.52 -7.20
C LYS A 48 -22.00 -5.11 -7.00
N VAL A 49 -21.17 -4.14 -6.61
CA VAL A 49 -21.61 -2.75 -6.44
C VAL A 49 -22.13 -2.20 -7.78
N ARG A 50 -23.17 -1.36 -7.71
CA ARG A 50 -23.66 -0.61 -8.87
C ARG A 50 -22.57 0.40 -9.27
N PRO A 51 -22.22 0.53 -10.56
CA PRO A 51 -21.30 1.56 -11.01
C PRO A 51 -21.89 2.97 -10.79
N ALA A 52 -21.01 3.93 -10.51
CA ALA A 52 -21.32 5.35 -10.67
C ALA A 52 -21.62 5.63 -12.15
N SER A 53 -22.51 6.58 -12.43
CA SER A 53 -22.76 6.93 -13.83
C SER A 53 -21.70 7.92 -14.32
N PRO A 54 -21.30 7.91 -15.60
CA PRO A 54 -20.40 8.91 -16.15
C PRO A 54 -20.92 10.35 -15.93
N GLU A 55 -22.23 10.55 -16.00
CA GLU A 55 -22.89 11.85 -15.78
C GLU A 55 -22.76 12.31 -14.31
N GLU A 56 -22.85 11.37 -13.36
CA GLU A 56 -22.61 11.62 -11.93
C GLU A 56 -21.17 12.09 -11.71
N ILE A 57 -20.18 11.39 -12.30
CA ILE A 57 -18.78 11.81 -12.23
C ILE A 57 -18.56 13.19 -12.86
N SER A 58 -19.13 13.44 -14.04
CA SER A 58 -19.03 14.76 -14.70
C SER A 58 -19.66 15.87 -13.85
N THR A 59 -20.76 15.59 -13.16
CA THR A 59 -21.43 16.56 -12.28
C THR A 59 -20.58 16.88 -11.05
N ILE A 60 -20.00 15.85 -10.44
CA ILE A 60 -19.08 15.98 -9.31
C ILE A 60 -17.88 16.87 -9.70
N LEU A 61 -17.27 16.61 -10.86
CA LEU A 61 -16.11 17.37 -11.35
C LEU A 61 -16.44 18.81 -11.78
N GLY A 62 -17.68 19.07 -12.20
CA GLY A 62 -18.15 20.43 -12.52
C GLY A 62 -18.50 21.26 -11.28
N THR A 63 -18.61 20.65 -10.11
CA THR A 63 -18.99 21.34 -8.87
C THR A 63 -17.79 22.10 -8.29
N LYS A 64 -17.98 23.40 -8.01
CA LYS A 64 -16.93 24.24 -7.44
C LYS A 64 -16.53 23.74 -6.05
N VAL A 65 -15.23 23.49 -5.88
CA VAL A 65 -14.65 23.14 -4.59
C VAL A 65 -14.63 24.38 -3.68
N PRO A 66 -15.13 24.30 -2.44
CA PRO A 66 -14.93 25.35 -1.45
C PRO A 66 -13.45 25.62 -1.25
N GLU A 67 -13.07 26.90 -1.21
CA GLU A 67 -11.67 27.26 -0.95
C GLU A 67 -11.27 26.79 0.45
N PRO A 68 -10.09 26.16 0.62
CA PRO A 68 -9.63 25.75 1.94
C PRO A 68 -9.61 26.93 2.91
N ALA A 69 -9.93 26.68 4.18
CA ALA A 69 -9.80 27.70 5.21
C ALA A 69 -8.35 28.22 5.25
N ALA A 70 -8.17 29.54 5.30
CA ALA A 70 -6.84 30.17 5.31
C ALA A 70 -5.95 29.74 6.50
N SER A 71 -6.56 29.24 7.58
CA SER A 71 -5.87 28.66 8.72
C SER A 71 -6.67 27.46 9.23
N PRO A 72 -6.42 26.24 8.72
CA PRO A 72 -7.12 25.06 9.18
C PRO A 72 -6.72 24.73 10.62
N THR A 73 -7.70 24.38 11.45
CA THR A 73 -7.42 23.82 12.77
C THR A 73 -6.71 22.48 12.60
N PRO A 74 -5.54 22.25 13.25
CA PRO A 74 -4.86 20.96 13.17
C PRO A 74 -5.77 19.83 13.66
N PHE A 75 -5.86 18.74 12.88
CA PHE A 75 -6.57 17.55 13.30
C PHE A 75 -5.77 16.81 14.38
N VAL A 76 -6.39 16.54 15.52
CA VAL A 76 -5.83 15.71 16.57
C VAL A 76 -6.53 14.36 16.52
N ILE A 77 -5.77 13.29 16.27
CA ILE A 77 -6.29 11.93 16.23
C ILE A 77 -6.85 11.59 17.62
N PRO A 78 -8.16 11.30 17.74
CA PRO A 78 -8.74 10.91 19.02
C PRO A 78 -8.25 9.51 19.43
N PRO A 79 -8.18 9.18 20.74
CA PRO A 79 -7.89 7.84 21.18
C PRO A 79 -8.96 6.86 20.66
N ALA A 80 -8.51 5.79 20.00
CA ALA A 80 -9.38 4.78 19.40
C ALA A 80 -9.48 3.51 20.26
N LYS A 81 -10.60 2.80 20.12
CA LYS A 81 -10.79 1.43 20.62
C LYS A 81 -11.03 0.51 19.42
N PRO A 82 -10.68 -0.79 19.50
CA PRO A 82 -11.06 -1.74 18.47
C PRO A 82 -12.57 -1.71 18.20
N ALA A 83 -12.94 -1.79 16.93
CA ALA A 83 -14.34 -1.96 16.54
C ALA A 83 -14.86 -3.33 17.04
N ASN A 84 -16.19 -3.45 17.18
CA ASN A 84 -16.79 -4.75 17.46
C ASN A 84 -16.67 -5.68 16.23
N THR A 85 -16.97 -6.96 16.42
CA THR A 85 -16.83 -7.99 15.37
C THR A 85 -17.73 -7.72 14.16
N GLU A 86 -18.95 -7.22 14.40
CA GLU A 86 -19.92 -6.92 13.33
C GLU A 86 -19.41 -5.81 12.42
N THR A 87 -19.05 -4.65 13.00
CA THR A 87 -18.45 -3.53 12.26
C THR A 87 -17.17 -3.94 11.53
N SER A 88 -16.30 -4.74 12.18
CA SER A 88 -15.08 -5.23 11.54
C SER A 88 -15.40 -6.11 10.33
N THR A 89 -16.42 -6.95 10.43
CA THR A 89 -16.86 -7.83 9.34
C THR A 89 -17.43 -7.03 8.17
N GLU A 90 -18.24 -6.01 8.43
CA GLU A 90 -18.81 -5.13 7.40
C GLU A 90 -17.73 -4.32 6.67
N VAL A 91 -16.74 -3.79 7.41
CA VAL A 91 -15.60 -3.09 6.82
C VAL A 91 -14.79 -4.04 5.93
N ILE A 92 -14.51 -5.26 6.39
CA ILE A 92 -13.80 -6.27 5.61
C ILE A 92 -14.59 -6.63 4.34
N ALA A 93 -15.90 -6.81 4.45
CA ALA A 93 -16.76 -7.11 3.30
C ALA A 93 -16.76 -5.96 2.27
N THR A 94 -16.80 -4.71 2.74
CA THR A 94 -16.72 -3.51 1.89
C THR A 94 -15.38 -3.43 1.17
N LEU A 95 -14.27 -3.61 1.89
CA LEU A 95 -12.94 -3.65 1.30
C LEU A 95 -12.80 -4.79 0.29
N ARG A 96 -13.40 -5.94 0.56
CA ARG A 96 -13.40 -7.08 -0.37
C ARG A 96 -14.10 -6.72 -1.68
N GLN A 97 -15.24 -6.04 -1.63
CA GLN A 97 -15.94 -5.54 -2.81
C GLN A 97 -15.10 -4.50 -3.57
N LEU A 98 -14.53 -3.52 -2.88
CA LEU A 98 -13.66 -2.51 -3.48
C LEU A 98 -12.50 -3.15 -4.25
N PHE A 99 -11.79 -4.10 -3.64
CA PHE A 99 -10.68 -4.79 -4.31
C PHE A 99 -11.13 -5.71 -5.44
N ALA A 100 -12.30 -6.36 -5.33
CA ALA A 100 -12.85 -7.11 -6.46
C ALA A 100 -13.13 -6.18 -7.66
N CYS A 101 -13.66 -4.99 -7.43
CA CYS A 101 -13.93 -4.02 -8.50
C CYS A 101 -12.65 -3.45 -9.11
N ALA A 102 -11.63 -3.20 -8.28
CA ALA A 102 -10.30 -2.82 -8.76
C ALA A 102 -9.66 -3.92 -9.61
N ASN A 103 -9.77 -5.19 -9.18
CA ASN A 103 -9.27 -6.34 -9.95
C ASN A 103 -10.05 -6.56 -11.26
N ALA A 104 -11.32 -6.15 -11.32
CA ALA A 104 -12.11 -6.13 -12.54
C ALA A 104 -11.76 -4.97 -13.49
N GLY A 105 -10.96 -4.01 -13.04
CA GLY A 105 -10.63 -2.80 -13.80
C GLY A 105 -11.82 -1.86 -14.01
N ASP A 106 -12.87 -1.96 -13.18
CA ASP A 106 -14.07 -1.15 -13.32
C ASP A 106 -13.97 0.12 -12.45
N ALA A 107 -13.42 1.18 -13.05
CA ALA A 107 -13.18 2.45 -12.36
C ALA A 107 -14.48 3.11 -11.87
N LEU A 108 -15.61 2.92 -12.58
CA LEU A 108 -16.90 3.49 -12.19
C LEU A 108 -17.50 2.78 -10.97
N ARG A 109 -17.31 1.46 -10.83
CA ARG A 109 -17.66 0.72 -9.61
C ARG A 109 -16.72 1.04 -8.45
N VAL A 110 -15.44 1.27 -8.72
CA VAL A 110 -14.50 1.74 -7.69
C VAL A 110 -14.91 3.13 -7.17
N ALA A 111 -15.26 4.05 -8.07
CA ALA A 111 -15.69 5.40 -7.71
C ALA A 111 -16.94 5.41 -6.80
N SER A 112 -17.83 4.41 -6.90
CA SER A 112 -19.02 4.29 -6.05
C SER A 112 -18.74 4.07 -4.57
N PHE A 113 -17.51 3.72 -4.18
CA PHE A 113 -17.12 3.59 -2.76
C PHE A 113 -16.67 4.91 -2.14
N TYR A 114 -16.48 5.95 -2.94
CA TYR A 114 -15.85 7.19 -2.52
C TYR A 114 -16.85 8.34 -2.48
N THR A 115 -16.54 9.34 -1.65
CA THR A 115 -17.27 10.59 -1.60
C THR A 115 -16.92 11.46 -2.81
N ASP A 116 -17.80 12.41 -3.14
CA ASP A 116 -17.59 13.41 -4.19
C ASP A 116 -16.27 14.17 -4.02
N ASP A 117 -15.88 14.45 -2.77
CA ASP A 117 -14.62 15.11 -2.43
C ASP A 117 -13.41 14.30 -2.89
N PHE A 118 -13.40 13.01 -2.59
CA PHE A 118 -12.33 12.12 -3.04
C PHE A 118 -12.33 11.98 -4.56
N VAL A 119 -13.50 11.87 -5.19
CA VAL A 119 -13.62 11.79 -6.66
C VAL A 119 -13.05 13.05 -7.32
N ARG A 120 -13.35 14.24 -6.77
CA ARG A 120 -12.78 15.52 -7.23
C ARG A 120 -11.27 15.59 -7.07
N ASP A 121 -10.74 15.16 -5.93
CA ASP A 121 -9.30 15.20 -5.68
C ASP A 121 -8.55 14.16 -6.53
N PHE A 122 -9.13 12.97 -6.71
CA PHE A 122 -8.50 11.86 -7.42
C PHE A 122 -8.45 12.09 -8.93
N PHE A 123 -9.53 12.61 -9.52
CA PHE A 123 -9.57 12.94 -10.95
C PHE A 123 -9.26 14.42 -11.26
N GLY A 124 -8.98 15.21 -10.23
CA GLY A 124 -8.65 16.62 -10.34
C GLY A 124 -7.46 16.85 -11.26
N GLY A 125 -7.62 17.77 -12.22
CA GLY A 125 -6.56 18.11 -13.18
C GLY A 125 -6.51 17.23 -14.43
N VAL A 126 -7.28 16.15 -14.52
CA VAL A 126 -7.50 15.41 -15.77
C VAL A 126 -8.55 16.13 -16.60
N PRO A 127 -8.32 16.38 -17.91
CA PRO A 127 -9.36 16.91 -18.79
C PRO A 127 -10.60 16.02 -18.77
N THR A 128 -11.78 16.59 -18.51
CA THR A 128 -13.03 15.81 -18.37
C THR A 128 -13.32 14.96 -19.61
N GLY A 129 -13.00 15.46 -20.81
CA GLY A 129 -13.17 14.70 -22.06
C GLY A 129 -12.37 13.39 -22.06
N ASP A 130 -11.07 13.47 -21.78
CA ASP A 130 -10.17 12.31 -21.72
C ASP A 130 -10.62 11.30 -20.66
N LEU A 131 -11.08 11.81 -19.51
CA LEU A 131 -11.60 10.96 -18.43
C LEU A 131 -12.87 10.22 -18.85
N MET A 132 -13.81 10.90 -19.51
CA MET A 132 -15.06 10.28 -19.97
C MET A 132 -14.83 9.27 -21.10
N GLU A 133 -13.75 9.39 -21.87
CA GLU A 133 -13.32 8.37 -22.83
C GLU A 133 -12.72 7.14 -22.12
N PHE A 134 -11.94 7.36 -21.06
CA PHE A 134 -11.25 6.29 -20.33
C PHE A 134 -12.17 5.46 -19.42
N LEU A 135 -13.03 6.09 -18.62
CA LEU A 135 -13.84 5.43 -17.59
C LEU A 135 -14.74 4.28 -18.07
N PRO A 136 -15.37 4.33 -19.26
CA PRO A 136 -16.16 3.21 -19.76
C PRO A 136 -15.32 2.12 -20.46
N GLY A 137 -14.03 2.37 -20.69
CA GLY A 137 -13.14 1.46 -21.40
C GLY A 137 -12.77 0.22 -20.58
N PRO A 138 -12.67 -0.97 -21.19
CA PRO A 138 -12.18 -2.15 -20.48
C PRO A 138 -10.69 -2.00 -20.13
N PRO A 139 -10.23 -2.65 -19.05
CA PRO A 139 -8.81 -2.67 -18.70
C PRO A 139 -7.97 -3.18 -19.88
N GLN A 140 -6.91 -2.44 -20.20
CA GLN A 140 -5.98 -2.81 -21.27
C GLN A 140 -4.84 -3.68 -20.73
N PRO A 141 -4.34 -4.67 -21.50
CA PRO A 141 -3.17 -5.42 -21.11
C PRO A 141 -1.96 -4.50 -20.92
N LEU A 142 -1.12 -4.79 -19.92
CA LEU A 142 0.16 -4.10 -19.78
C LEU A 142 1.01 -4.25 -21.05
N PRO A 143 1.60 -3.17 -21.58
CA PRO A 143 2.51 -3.25 -22.72
C PRO A 143 3.67 -4.20 -22.43
N THR A 144 4.14 -4.95 -23.44
CA THR A 144 5.24 -5.93 -23.28
C THR A 144 6.52 -5.32 -22.71
N ALA A 145 6.77 -4.04 -22.98
CA ALA A 145 7.92 -3.30 -22.44
C ALA A 145 7.84 -3.01 -20.92
N GLN A 146 6.67 -3.23 -20.29
CA GLN A 146 6.40 -2.98 -18.87
C GLN A 146 6.09 -4.26 -18.08
N LYS A 147 6.16 -5.44 -18.72
CA LYS A 147 6.01 -6.75 -18.07
C LYS A 147 7.38 -7.25 -17.60
#